data_AF-A0A5Y1VU03-F1
#
_entry.id   AF-A0A5Y1VU03-F1
#
_cell.length_a   1.000
_cell.length_b   1.000
_cell.length_c   1.000
_cell.angle_alpha   90.00
_cell.angle_beta   90.00
_cell.angle_gamma   90.00
#
_symmetry.space_group_name_H-M   'P 1'
#
loop_
_entity.id
_entity.type
_entity.pdbx_description
1 polymer ?
#
loop_
_entity_poly.entity_id
_entity_poly.type
_entity_poly.pdbx_seq_one_letter_code
_entity_poly.pdbx_strand_id
1 'polypeptide(L)' 'MSKIYIAKNNERFDSIVYKHYGTLLYFNQVLLANPRLEPLLKTGDKVILPSIKIKESKEKALW' A
#
# COMPACT_ATOMS: atom_id res chain seq x y z
N MET A 1 -13.31 0.17 7.63
CA MET A 1 -12.35 -0.66 8.39
C MET A 1 -11.01 -0.64 7.64
N SER A 2 -9.89 -0.47 8.35
CA SER A 2 -8.54 -0.59 7.81
C SER A 2 -8.20 -2.05 7.52
N LYS A 3 -7.54 -2.34 6.40
CA LYS A 3 -7.10 -3.69 6.05
C LYS A 3 -5.70 -3.91 6.59
N ILE A 4 -5.43 -5.07 7.17
CA ILE A 4 -4.09 -5.46 7.62
C ILE A 4 -3.56 -6.48 6.63
N TYR A 5 -2.39 -6.22 6.08
CA TYR A 5 -1.67 -7.15 5.22
C TYR A 5 -0.46 -7.71 5.96
N ILE A 6 -0.22 -9.02 5.83
CA ILE A 6 0.96 -9.68 6.42
C ILE A 6 1.97 -9.87 5.28
N ALA A 7 3.10 -9.19 5.40
CA ALA A 7 4.15 -9.24 4.40
C ALA A 7 4.88 -10.58 4.38
N LYS A 8 5.37 -10.94 3.19
CA LYS A 8 6.29 -12.07 2.98
C LYS A 8 7.74 -11.59 3.00
N ASN A 9 8.67 -12.52 3.14
CA ASN A 9 10.10 -12.22 3.16
C ASN A 9 10.50 -11.47 1.88
N ASN A 10 11.27 -10.39 2.06
CA ASN A 10 11.85 -9.61 0.97
C ASN A 10 10.81 -8.91 0.08
N GLU A 11 9.58 -8.69 0.57
CA GLU A 11 8.59 -7.87 -0.13
C GLU A 11 8.87 -6.38 0.06
N ARG A 12 8.70 -5.60 -1.02
CA ARG A 12 8.84 -4.15 -0.94
C ARG A 12 7.53 -3.50 -0.51
N PHE A 13 7.62 -2.54 0.40
CA PHE A 13 6.46 -1.86 0.96
C PHE A 13 5.64 -1.09 -0.08
N ASP A 14 6.31 -0.40 -1.02
CA ASP A 14 5.68 0.31 -2.14
C ASP A 14 4.87 -0.62 -3.05
N SER A 15 5.36 -1.83 -3.28
CA SER A 15 4.69 -2.84 -4.10
C SER A 15 3.37 -3.30 -3.47
N ILE A 16 3.30 -3.40 -2.14
CA ILE A 16 2.07 -3.75 -1.41
C ILE A 16 1.06 -2.60 -1.50
N VAL A 17 1.52 -1.35 -1.32
CA VAL A 17 0.67 -0.17 -1.46
C VAL A 17 0.10 -0.09 -2.87
N TYR A 18 0.93 -0.25 -3.90
CA TYR A 18 0.47 -0.25 -5.29
C TYR A 18 -0.52 -1.37 -5.58
N LYS A 19 -0.26 -2.61 -5.12
CA LYS A 19 -1.20 -3.73 -5.27
C LYS A 19 -2.54 -3.49 -4.59
N HIS A 20 -2.57 -2.74 -3.49
CA HIS A 20 -3.80 -2.48 -2.75
C HIS A 20 -4.61 -1.30 -3.32
N TYR A 21 -3.95 -0.18 -3.65
CA TYR A 21 -4.62 1.04 -4.08
C TYR A 21 -4.60 1.27 -5.60
N GLY A 22 -3.84 0.48 -6.36
CA GLY A 22 -3.58 0.69 -7.79
C GLY A 22 -2.72 1.92 -8.09
N THR A 23 -2.24 2.63 -7.07
CA THR A 23 -1.46 3.86 -7.20
C THR A 23 -0.55 4.07 -5.97
N LEU A 24 0.54 4.82 -6.17
CA LEU A 24 1.45 5.24 -5.09
C LEU A 24 1.12 6.64 -4.54
N LEU A 25 0.09 7.32 -5.05
CA LEU A 25 -0.32 8.65 -4.57
C LEU A 25 -0.60 8.70 -3.07
N TYR A 26 -1.02 7.57 -2.50
CA TYR A 26 -1.37 7.45 -1.09
C TYR A 26 -0.24 6.89 -0.22
N PHE A 27 0.94 6.64 -0.79
CA PHE A 27 2.05 6.00 -0.10
C PHE A 27 2.47 6.74 1.18
N ASN A 28 2.54 8.07 1.15
CA ASN A 28 2.88 8.87 2.33
C ASN A 28 1.86 8.69 3.47
N GLN A 29 0.57 8.54 3.17
CA GLN A 29 -0.44 8.30 4.21
C GLN A 29 -0.27 6.91 4.85
N VAL A 30 0.10 5.92 4.04
CA VAL A 30 0.39 4.57 4.51
C VAL A 30 1.68 4.54 5.33
N LEU A 31 2.71 5.29 4.95
CA LEU A 31 3.93 5.45 5.74
C LEU A 31 3.65 6.07 7.11
N LEU A 32 2.83 7.12 7.18
CA LEU A 32 2.44 7.75 8.44
C LEU A 32 1.66 6.79 9.36
N ALA A 33 0.87 5.88 8.77
CA ALA A 33 0.19 4.84 9.52
C ALA A 33 1.12 3.70 9.98
N ASN A 34 2.32 3.59 9.39
CA ASN A 34 3.28 2.52 9.67
C ASN A 34 4.72 3.06 9.88
N PRO A 35 4.95 3.92 10.89
CA PRO A 35 6.21 4.65 11.05
C PRO A 35 7.42 3.76 11.40
N ARG A 36 7.20 2.49 11.75
CA ARG A 36 8.24 1.54 12.17
C ARG A 36 8.58 0.50 11.09
N LEU A 37 7.96 0.56 9.92
CA LEU A 37 8.23 -0.39 8.84
C LEU A 37 9.43 0.06 8.00
N GLU A 38 10.28 -0.91 7.69
CA GLU A 38 11.38 -0.72 6.75
C GLU A 38 10.85 -0.78 5.30
N PRO A 39 11.55 -0.16 4.32
CA PRO A 39 11.18 -0.24 2.91
C PRO A 39 11.14 -1.68 2.37
N LEU A 40 11.97 -2.54 2.96
CA LEU A 40 12.07 -3.96 2.67
C LEU A 40 11.49 -4.74 3.87
N LEU A 41 10.37 -5.42 3.65
CA LEU A 41 9.63 -6.08 4.71
C LEU A 41 10.12 -7.51 4.91
N LYS A 42 10.01 -7.97 6.15
CA LYS A 42 10.29 -9.33 6.56
C LYS A 42 8.99 -10.11 6.68
N THR A 43 9.09 -11.44 6.64
CA THR A 43 7.92 -12.30 6.87
C THR A 43 7.29 -11.97 8.22
N GLY A 44 5.99 -11.71 8.23
CA GLY A 44 5.24 -11.44 9.44
C GLY A 44 5.05 -9.97 9.77
N ASP A 45 5.70 -9.06 9.03
CA ASP A 45 5.46 -7.62 9.19
C ASP A 45 4.01 -7.29 8.82
N LYS A 46 3.36 -6.54 9.72
CA LYS A 46 1.96 -6.13 9.56
C LYS A 46 1.91 -4.74 8.95
N VAL A 47 1.40 -4.67 7.73
CA VAL A 47 1.18 -3.43 7.00
C VAL A 47 -0.26 -2.98 7.21
N ILE A 48 -0.45 -1.82 7.83
CA ILE A 48 -1.75 -1.18 8.02
C ILE A 48 -2.10 -0.39 6.76
N LEU A 49 -3.14 -0.81 6.06
CA LEU A 49 -3.65 -0.15 4.86
C LEU A 49 -4.96 0.58 5.23
N PRO A 50 -4.91 1.89 5.50
CA PRO A 50 -6.12 2.67 5.79
C PRO A 50 -7.11 2.63 4.62
N SER A 51 -8.40 2.67 4.93
CA SER A 51 -9.43 2.74 3.88
C SER A 51 -9.46 4.17 3.33
N ILE A 52 -8.74 4.39 2.24
CA ILE A 52 -8.69 5.66 1.53
C ILE A 52 -9.71 5.57 0.40
N LYS A 53 -10.53 6.61 0.21
CA LYS A 53 -11.40 6.71 -0.95
C LYS A 53 -10.53 6.94 -2.19
N ILE A 54 -10.16 5.85 -2.85
CA ILE A 54 -9.46 5.89 -4.13
C ILE A 54 -10.41 6.55 -5.13
N LYS A 55 -10.03 7.71 -5.66
CA LYS A 55 -10.66 8.20 -6.88
C LYS A 55 -10.05 7.36 -8.00
N GLU A 56 -10.76 6.34 -8.45
CA GLU A 56 -10.35 5.58 -9.63
C GLU A 56 -10.15 6.57 -10.79
N SER A 57 -8.91 6.76 -11.21
CA SER A 57 -8.63 7.34 -12.51
C SER A 57 -9.00 6.27 -13.54
N LYS A 58 -10.27 6.22 -13.93
CA LYS A 58 -10.68 5.52 -15.15
C LYS A 58 -10.12 6.34 -16.32
N GLU A 59 -8.84 6.18 -16.61
CA GLU A 59 -8.32 6.53 -17.92
C GLU A 59 -9.00 5.60 -18.92
N LYS A 60 -10.12 6.07 -19.47
CA LYS A 60 -10.65 5.56 -20.73
C LYS A 60 -9.53 5.80 -21.74
N ALA A 61 -8.82 4.75 -22.13
CA ALA A 61 -8.03 4.76 -23.34
C ALA A 61 -8.99 5.14 -24.49
N LEU A 62 -8.93 6.38 -24.98
CA LEU A 62 -9.55 6.76 -26.24
C LEU A 62 -8.62 6.29 -27.35
N TRP A 63 -8.99 5.18 -27.98
CA TRP A 63 -8.50 4.77 -29.30
C TRP A 63 -9.68 4.78 -30.24
#